data_AF-J7L897-F1
#
_entry.id   AF-J7L897-F1
#
_cell.length_a   1.000
_cell.length_b   1.000
_cell.length_c   1.000
_cell.angle_alpha   90.00
_cell.angle_beta   90.00
_cell.angle_gamma   90.00
#
_symmetry.space_group_name_H-M   'P 1'
#
loop_
_entity.id
_entity.type
_entity.pdbx_description
1 polymer ?
#
loop_
_entity_poly.entity_id
_entity_poly.type
_entity_poly.pdbx_seq_one_letter_code
_entity_poly.pdbx_strand_id
1 'polypeptide(L)'
;MSATGGDRPPNEDHARFTSALERLLSAKDRSHVWSPYSVGSVLALLAEGAAGRTREELTALLAPVEGDPSAHLASLDAAVESADGLDLAVLNGLYVPDDLRPYPGFEKAVRARAGAEVERVDFRGASEEVRRSINGRVSEVTRGIIDELLAPGTVHPDVRMMLVNALRVKMVWRDPFEVGLTGQRRFHTPRGARKVPTMHRSGRMPYAERDGWRMVSLAGEYDLALDVFLGEGDTPPDHRTSRALYEALRPERVDLALPRFAVESDLSLLEPLADDSIGVRTLATDEADFSGIADARLKVDTIVHQSVLRVDERGAEGAAATAAVMLTAALPTKAKRFVVDRPFGFALRRGEAVLFTGRVVDPVDPGPAS
;
A
#
# COMPACT_ATOMS: atom_id res chain seq x y z
N MET A 1 -20.70 -9.43 20.33
CA MET A 1 -19.84 -9.96 19.24
C MET A 1 -18.79 -8.92 19.01
N SER A 2 -17.54 -9.19 19.42
CA SER A 2 -16.44 -8.22 19.26
C SER A 2 -16.13 -8.14 17.77
N ALA A 3 -16.19 -6.94 17.18
CA ALA A 3 -15.70 -6.72 15.84
C ALA A 3 -14.20 -7.11 15.83
N THR A 4 -13.81 -8.03 14.96
CA THR A 4 -12.39 -8.29 14.70
C THR A 4 -11.78 -7.02 14.09
N GLY A 5 -10.52 -6.71 14.40
CA GLY A 5 -9.88 -5.43 14.04
C GLY A 5 -9.98 -5.04 12.55
N GLY A 6 -10.15 -6.03 11.65
CA GLY A 6 -10.31 -5.82 10.20
C GLY A 6 -11.59 -5.09 9.75
N ASP A 7 -12.61 -4.96 10.62
CA ASP A 7 -13.89 -4.30 10.28
C ASP A 7 -13.88 -2.78 10.49
N ARG A 8 -12.81 -2.21 11.07
CA ARG A 8 -12.71 -0.75 11.25
C ARG A 8 -12.31 -0.08 9.93
N PRO A 9 -12.91 1.08 9.60
CA PRO A 9 -12.44 1.88 8.48
C PRO A 9 -10.99 2.32 8.72
N PRO A 10 -10.22 2.60 7.65
CA PRO A 10 -8.95 3.27 7.79
C PRO A 10 -9.09 4.60 8.54
N ASN A 11 -7.99 5.03 9.19
CA ASN A 11 -7.89 6.36 9.78
C ASN A 11 -8.27 7.43 8.73
N GLU A 12 -9.02 8.47 9.14
CA GLU A 12 -9.61 9.44 8.20
C GLU A 12 -8.54 10.19 7.39
N ASP A 13 -7.47 10.65 8.05
CA ASP A 13 -6.38 11.37 7.37
C ASP A 13 -5.61 10.44 6.43
N HIS A 14 -5.33 9.21 6.88
CA HIS A 14 -4.72 8.20 6.03
C HIS A 14 -5.59 7.83 4.82
N ALA A 15 -6.91 7.72 5.00
CA ALA A 15 -7.86 7.43 3.92
C ALA A 15 -7.93 8.57 2.89
N ARG A 16 -7.88 9.83 3.35
CA ARG A 16 -7.85 11.01 2.48
C ARG A 16 -6.57 11.11 1.68
N PHE A 17 -5.43 10.97 2.35
CA PHE A 17 -4.11 10.89 1.72
C PHE A 17 -4.09 9.80 0.64
N THR A 18 -4.52 8.59 1.01
CA THR A 18 -4.60 7.44 0.09
C THR A 18 -5.47 7.76 -1.12
N SER A 19 -6.68 8.28 -0.91
CA SER A 19 -7.63 8.55 -1.99
C SER A 19 -7.18 9.67 -2.93
N ALA A 20 -6.49 10.68 -2.41
CA ALA A 20 -5.98 11.79 -3.21
C ALA A 20 -4.90 11.33 -4.19
N LEU A 21 -3.89 10.60 -3.71
CA LEU A 21 -2.84 10.06 -4.58
C LEU A 21 -3.34 8.94 -5.49
N GLU A 22 -4.22 8.04 -5.00
CA GLU A 22 -4.76 6.96 -5.81
C GLU A 22 -5.54 7.48 -7.04
N ARG A 23 -6.21 8.63 -6.91
CA ARG A 23 -6.88 9.30 -8.04
C ARG A 23 -5.91 9.82 -9.10
N LEU A 24 -4.74 10.32 -8.70
CA LEU A 24 -3.71 10.80 -9.63
C LEU A 24 -2.94 9.64 -10.29
N LEU A 25 -2.65 8.59 -9.52
CA LEU A 25 -1.91 7.43 -10.01
C LEU A 25 -2.76 6.51 -10.91
N SER A 26 -4.08 6.53 -10.74
CA SER A 26 -5.03 5.74 -11.53
C SER A 26 -5.04 6.15 -13.00
N ALA A 27 -4.70 5.20 -13.86
CA ALA A 27 -4.85 5.30 -15.31
C ALA A 27 -5.91 4.32 -15.82
N LYS A 28 -6.57 4.67 -16.94
CA LYS A 28 -7.67 3.86 -17.49
C LYS A 28 -7.25 2.49 -18.00
N ASP A 29 -6.03 2.38 -18.52
CA ASP A 29 -5.57 1.25 -19.34
C ASP A 29 -4.35 0.53 -18.77
N ARG A 30 -3.97 0.86 -17.53
CA ARG A 30 -2.80 0.33 -16.84
C ARG A 30 -3.16 -0.06 -15.41
N SER A 31 -2.82 -1.30 -15.04
CA SER A 31 -2.87 -1.75 -13.65
C SER A 31 -1.74 -1.07 -12.86
N HIS A 32 -1.99 -0.72 -11.61
CA HIS A 32 -0.96 -0.16 -10.74
C HIS A 32 -1.18 -0.60 -9.29
N VAL A 33 -0.11 -0.52 -8.50
CA VAL A 33 -0.13 -0.72 -7.06
C VAL A 33 0.87 0.23 -6.41
N TRP A 34 0.54 0.71 -5.21
CA TRP A 34 1.48 1.44 -4.38
C TRP A 34 1.16 1.21 -2.92
N SER A 35 2.04 1.68 -2.02
CA SER A 35 1.86 1.54 -0.58
C SER A 35 1.62 2.91 0.05
N PRO A 36 0.36 3.22 0.43
CA PRO A 36 0.07 4.43 1.18
C PRO A 36 0.79 4.48 2.52
N TYR A 37 0.93 3.33 3.20
CA TYR A 37 1.78 3.21 4.37
C TYR A 37 3.20 3.73 4.10
N SER A 38 3.87 3.16 3.10
CA SER A 38 5.27 3.47 2.78
C SER A 38 5.48 4.94 2.45
N VAL A 39 4.67 5.47 1.54
CA VAL A 39 4.78 6.87 1.11
C VAL A 39 4.41 7.81 2.24
N GLY A 40 3.35 7.50 3.00
CA GLY A 40 2.94 8.27 4.16
C GLY A 40 4.04 8.33 5.22
N SER A 41 4.71 7.21 5.50
CA SER A 41 5.83 7.14 6.42
C SER A 41 7.00 8.03 5.97
N VAL A 42 7.41 7.93 4.71
CA VAL A 42 8.51 8.75 4.14
C VAL A 42 8.18 10.25 4.20
N LEU A 43 6.98 10.64 3.76
CA LEU A 43 6.56 12.05 3.78
C LEU A 43 6.44 12.58 5.21
N ALA A 44 6.02 11.76 6.15
CA ALA A 44 5.95 12.16 7.55
C ALA A 44 7.34 12.27 8.20
N LEU A 45 8.33 11.49 7.77
CA LEU A 45 9.73 11.71 8.18
C LEU A 45 10.24 13.06 7.67
N LEU A 46 9.93 13.38 6.41
CA LEU A 46 10.26 14.69 5.84
C LEU A 46 9.58 15.83 6.59
N ALA A 47 8.31 15.67 6.99
CA ALA A 47 7.57 16.68 7.74
C ALA A 47 8.18 16.97 9.12
N GLU A 48 8.74 15.96 9.78
CA GLU A 48 9.46 16.13 11.05
C GLU A 48 10.72 16.99 10.90
N GLY A 49 11.45 16.80 9.80
CA GLY A 49 12.67 17.55 9.48
C GLY A 49 12.43 18.89 8.77
N ALA A 50 11.20 19.15 8.32
CA ALA A 50 10.84 20.34 7.58
C ALA A 50 10.39 21.49 8.49
N ALA A 51 10.55 22.72 7.99
CA ALA A 51 10.03 23.94 8.58
C ALA A 51 9.29 24.80 7.54
N GLY A 52 8.68 25.89 8.01
CA GLY A 52 7.97 26.86 7.19
C GLY A 52 6.98 26.24 6.21
N ARG A 53 6.99 26.75 4.97
CA ARG A 53 6.09 26.32 3.90
C ARG A 53 6.23 24.83 3.54
N THR A 54 7.44 24.28 3.58
CA THR A 54 7.66 22.85 3.28
C THR A 54 6.95 21.95 4.27
N ARG A 55 7.00 22.29 5.56
CA ARG A 55 6.25 21.58 6.59
C ARG A 55 4.75 21.74 6.42
N GLU A 56 4.28 22.95 6.12
CA GLU A 56 2.86 23.24 5.91
C GLU A 56 2.27 22.41 4.76
N GLU A 57 2.95 22.36 3.62
CA GLU A 57 2.52 21.57 2.45
C GLU A 57 2.45 20.07 2.77
N LEU A 58 3.47 19.51 3.43
CA LEU A 58 3.48 18.11 3.85
C LEU A 58 2.37 17.79 4.87
N THR A 59 2.18 18.67 5.85
CA THR A 59 1.17 18.48 6.90
C THR A 59 -0.24 18.58 6.33
N ALA A 60 -0.49 19.50 5.39
CA ALA A 60 -1.78 19.62 4.72
C ALA A 60 -2.16 18.35 3.93
N LEU A 61 -1.18 17.66 3.35
CA LEU A 61 -1.40 16.39 2.67
C LEU A 61 -1.62 15.22 3.66
N LEU A 62 -0.81 15.14 4.72
CA LEU A 62 -0.79 14.01 5.63
C LEU A 62 -1.84 14.07 6.73
N ALA A 63 -2.28 15.26 7.13
CA ALA A 63 -3.22 15.50 8.22
C ALA A 63 -4.22 16.61 7.88
N PRO A 64 -4.97 16.49 6.77
CA PRO A 64 -5.90 17.53 6.33
C PRO A 64 -7.05 17.80 7.31
N VAL A 65 -7.36 16.87 8.23
CA VAL A 65 -8.42 17.03 9.23
C VAL A 65 -7.86 17.46 10.58
N GLU A 66 -6.91 16.72 11.13
CA GLU A 66 -6.40 16.97 12.48
C GLU A 66 -5.39 18.14 12.52
N GLY A 67 -4.75 18.47 11.38
CA GLY A 67 -3.69 19.47 11.30
C GLY A 67 -2.37 19.03 11.95
N ASP A 68 -2.33 17.82 12.52
CA ASP A 68 -1.18 17.17 13.14
C ASP A 68 -1.06 15.73 12.60
N PRO A 69 0.05 15.34 11.97
CA PRO A 69 0.23 13.99 11.44
C PRO A 69 0.36 12.90 12.51
N SER A 70 0.38 13.24 13.81
CA SER A 70 0.55 12.26 14.90
C SER A 70 -0.48 11.12 14.88
N ALA A 71 -1.76 11.40 14.61
CA ALA A 71 -2.79 10.35 14.55
C ALA A 71 -2.63 9.44 13.33
N HIS A 72 -2.29 10.02 12.17
CA HIS A 72 -1.95 9.28 10.97
C HIS A 72 -0.70 8.40 11.23
N LEU A 73 0.37 8.97 11.79
CA LEU A 73 1.60 8.26 12.13
C LEU A 73 1.37 7.10 13.08
N ALA A 74 0.61 7.30 14.16
CA ALA A 74 0.27 6.24 15.10
C ALA A 74 -0.46 5.07 14.42
N SER A 75 -1.32 5.36 13.43
CA SER A 75 -1.98 4.30 12.65
C SER A 75 -1.01 3.51 11.78
N LEU A 76 0.00 4.18 11.21
CA LEU A 76 1.05 3.54 10.42
C LEU A 76 1.94 2.66 11.32
N ASP A 77 2.39 3.19 12.45
CA ASP A 77 3.25 2.47 13.40
C ASP A 77 2.56 1.20 13.92
N ALA A 78 1.30 1.32 14.34
CA ALA A 78 0.49 0.18 14.78
C ALA A 78 0.33 -0.90 13.69
N ALA A 79 0.25 -0.49 12.42
CA ALA A 79 0.05 -1.41 11.31
C ALA A 79 1.29 -2.27 10.99
N VAL A 80 2.46 -1.91 11.51
CA VAL A 80 3.72 -2.65 11.31
C VAL A 80 4.34 -3.15 12.61
N GLU A 81 3.64 -2.97 13.73
CA GLU A 81 4.00 -3.62 14.99
C GLU A 81 4.14 -5.13 14.77
N SER A 82 5.30 -5.66 15.18
CA SER A 82 5.62 -7.08 15.05
C SER A 82 4.60 -7.91 15.82
N ALA A 83 4.14 -8.99 15.21
CA ALA A 83 3.36 -10.02 15.86
C ALA A 83 3.99 -11.39 15.55
N ASP A 84 3.95 -12.33 16.49
CA ASP A 84 4.54 -13.66 16.30
C ASP A 84 3.89 -14.37 15.08
N GLY A 85 4.72 -14.61 14.05
CA GLY A 85 4.32 -15.25 12.79
C GLY A 85 3.77 -14.30 11.73
N LEU A 86 3.64 -13.00 12.00
CA LEU A 86 3.36 -12.00 10.96
C LEU A 86 4.55 -11.91 10.01
N ASP A 87 4.33 -12.23 8.73
CA ASP A 87 5.35 -12.09 7.69
C ASP A 87 5.25 -10.72 7.01
N LEU A 88 5.68 -9.69 7.71
CA LEU A 88 5.74 -8.31 7.25
C LEU A 88 7.15 -7.74 7.50
N ALA A 89 7.74 -7.12 6.49
CA ALA A 89 9.04 -6.49 6.56
C ALA A 89 8.99 -5.11 5.92
N VAL A 90 9.58 -4.11 6.57
CA VAL A 90 9.63 -2.72 6.12
C VAL A 90 11.06 -2.23 6.13
N LEU A 91 11.40 -1.41 5.14
CA LEU A 91 12.59 -0.58 5.09
C LEU A 91 12.17 0.87 4.90
N ASN A 92 12.64 1.74 5.78
CA ASN A 92 12.49 3.20 5.71
C ASN A 92 13.89 3.83 5.80
N GLY A 93 14.61 3.86 4.69
CA GLY A 93 16.00 4.32 4.64
C GLY A 93 16.12 5.79 4.30
N LEU A 94 16.87 6.53 5.12
CA LEU A 94 17.37 7.87 4.83
C LEU A 94 18.89 7.79 4.59
N TYR A 95 19.29 8.10 3.37
CA TYR A 95 20.70 8.10 2.95
C TYR A 95 21.17 9.53 2.70
N VAL A 96 22.24 9.93 3.38
CA VAL A 96 22.83 11.26 3.29
C VAL A 96 24.33 11.19 3.03
N PRO A 97 24.95 12.24 2.46
CA PRO A 97 26.39 12.30 2.28
C PRO A 97 27.19 12.13 3.58
N ASP A 98 28.38 11.55 3.49
CA ASP A 98 29.34 11.39 4.61
C ASP A 98 29.80 12.71 5.25
N ASP A 99 29.64 13.85 4.56
CA ASP A 99 29.94 15.19 5.10
C ASP A 99 28.72 15.84 5.78
N LEU A 100 27.51 15.28 5.63
CA LEU A 100 26.30 15.77 6.28
C LEU A 100 26.17 15.19 7.70
N ARG A 101 25.80 16.04 8.66
CA ARG A 101 25.51 15.64 10.05
C ARG A 101 24.08 15.99 10.40
N PRO A 102 23.14 15.02 10.30
CA PRO A 102 21.80 15.22 10.79
C PRO A 102 21.80 15.47 12.31
N TYR A 103 20.86 16.28 12.79
CA TYR A 103 20.75 16.58 14.22
C TYR A 103 20.39 15.30 15.00
N PRO A 104 20.97 15.10 16.20
CA PRO A 104 20.67 13.91 17.01
C PRO A 104 19.19 13.73 17.33
N GLY A 105 18.45 14.83 17.50
CA GLY A 105 17.01 14.81 17.74
C GLY A 105 16.23 14.26 16.53
N PHE A 106 16.59 14.69 15.33
CA PHE A 106 15.99 14.20 14.09
C PHE A 106 16.34 12.74 13.84
N GLU A 107 17.62 12.35 13.96
CA GLU A 107 18.01 10.93 13.79
C GLU A 107 17.29 10.02 14.79
N LYS A 108 17.10 10.47 16.03
CA LYS A 108 16.36 9.71 17.04
C LYS A 108 14.88 9.55 16.66
N ALA A 109 14.26 10.58 16.11
CA ALA A 109 12.87 10.52 15.67
C ALA A 109 12.69 9.56 14.49
N VAL A 110 13.60 9.61 13.50
CA VAL A 110 13.60 8.67 12.37
C VAL A 110 13.77 7.23 12.85
N ARG A 111 14.79 6.96 13.68
CA ARG A 111 15.10 5.60 14.18
C ARG A 111 14.06 5.04 15.14
N ALA A 112 13.14 5.85 15.65
CA ALA A 112 12.02 5.36 16.46
C ALA A 112 10.97 4.61 15.64
N ARG A 113 10.98 4.77 14.30
CA ARG A 113 10.01 4.14 13.41
C ARG A 113 10.44 2.74 12.99
N ALA A 114 9.45 1.89 12.71
CA ALA A 114 9.70 0.53 12.27
C ALA A 114 10.47 0.48 10.94
N GLY A 115 11.47 -0.39 10.87
CA GLY A 115 12.29 -0.58 9.67
C GLY A 115 13.15 0.62 9.27
N ALA A 116 13.28 1.63 10.14
CA ALA A 116 14.00 2.85 9.81
C ALA A 116 15.52 2.68 9.91
N GLU A 117 16.23 3.25 8.93
CA GLU A 117 17.69 3.35 8.94
C GLU A 117 18.12 4.76 8.49
N VAL A 118 19.21 5.25 9.08
CA VAL A 118 19.81 6.53 8.73
C VAL A 118 21.28 6.27 8.49
N GLU A 119 21.67 6.27 7.22
CA GLU A 119 23.01 5.91 6.78
C GLU A 119 23.69 7.09 6.12
N ARG A 120 24.99 7.20 6.39
CA ARG A 120 25.89 8.15 5.75
C ARG A 120 26.68 7.39 4.70
N VAL A 121 26.69 7.91 3.48
CA VAL A 121 27.25 7.22 2.31
C VAL A 121 28.08 8.16 1.44
N ASP A 122 29.07 7.59 0.75
CA ASP A 122 29.90 8.31 -0.22
C ASP A 122 29.24 8.35 -1.61
N PHE A 123 28.27 9.24 -1.79
CA PHE A 123 27.68 9.48 -3.11
C PHE A 123 28.72 9.96 -4.12
N ARG A 124 29.73 10.74 -3.70
CA ARG A 124 30.68 11.39 -4.63
C ARG A 124 31.71 10.41 -5.20
N GLY A 125 32.33 9.60 -4.35
CA GLY A 125 33.36 8.64 -4.73
C GLY A 125 32.83 7.26 -5.09
N ALA A 126 31.64 6.88 -4.60
CA ALA A 126 31.17 5.50 -4.63
C ALA A 126 29.68 5.33 -5.05
N SER A 127 29.11 6.25 -5.85
CA SER A 127 27.69 6.22 -6.30
C SER A 127 27.16 4.82 -6.68
N GLU A 128 27.87 4.07 -7.54
CA GLU A 128 27.41 2.74 -7.99
C GLU A 128 27.52 1.67 -6.89
N GLU A 129 28.49 1.78 -5.98
CA GLU A 129 28.58 0.90 -4.82
C GLU A 129 27.44 1.17 -3.84
N VAL A 130 27.15 2.45 -3.57
CA VAL A 130 26.00 2.87 -2.77
C VAL A 130 24.70 2.34 -3.37
N ARG A 131 24.49 2.51 -4.69
CA ARG A 131 23.32 1.98 -5.39
C ARG A 131 23.15 0.48 -5.18
N ARG A 132 24.22 -0.31 -5.38
CA ARG A 132 24.21 -1.77 -5.19
C ARG A 132 23.97 -2.17 -3.74
N SER A 133 24.57 -1.46 -2.79
CA SER A 133 24.35 -1.69 -1.36
C SER A 133 22.89 -1.52 -0.98
N ILE A 134 22.26 -0.44 -1.46
CA ILE A 134 20.85 -0.16 -1.21
C ILE A 134 19.95 -1.20 -1.87
N ASN A 135 20.19 -1.55 -3.13
CA ASN A 135 19.44 -2.62 -3.80
C ASN A 135 19.60 -3.97 -3.08
N GLY A 136 20.80 -4.30 -2.60
CA GLY A 136 21.04 -5.49 -1.77
C GLY A 136 20.20 -5.47 -0.50
N ARG A 137 20.12 -4.31 0.18
CA ARG A 137 19.30 -4.15 1.38
C ARG A 137 17.81 -4.30 1.09
N VAL A 138 17.32 -3.71 0.00
CA VAL A 138 15.94 -3.84 -0.45
C VAL A 138 15.61 -5.29 -0.81
N SER A 139 16.49 -5.97 -1.56
CA SER A 139 16.31 -7.39 -1.91
C SER A 139 16.29 -8.27 -0.66
N GLU A 140 17.14 -8.02 0.32
CA GLU A 140 17.13 -8.74 1.60
C GLU A 140 15.79 -8.58 2.33
N VAL A 141 15.34 -7.34 2.54
CA VAL A 141 14.07 -7.03 3.23
C VAL A 141 12.89 -7.61 2.49
N THR A 142 12.91 -7.57 1.16
CA THR A 142 11.83 -8.10 0.31
C THR A 142 12.00 -9.56 -0.07
N ARG A 143 13.01 -10.27 0.47
CA ARG A 143 13.33 -11.66 0.15
C ARG A 143 13.43 -11.93 -1.37
N GLY A 144 14.05 -11.01 -2.10
CA GLY A 144 14.25 -11.08 -3.55
C GLY A 144 12.99 -10.81 -4.37
N ILE A 145 11.93 -10.26 -3.78
CA ILE A 145 10.76 -9.79 -4.57
C ILE A 145 11.12 -8.51 -5.32
N ILE A 146 11.89 -7.62 -4.70
CA ILE A 146 12.42 -6.40 -5.31
C ILE A 146 13.95 -6.49 -5.31
N ASP A 147 14.53 -6.90 -6.43
CA ASP A 147 15.99 -7.08 -6.56
C ASP A 147 16.74 -5.81 -6.96
N GLU A 148 16.10 -4.93 -7.74
CA GLU A 148 16.71 -3.70 -8.24
C GLU A 148 15.70 -2.56 -8.19
N LEU A 149 15.66 -1.87 -7.03
CA LEU A 149 14.82 -0.68 -6.82
C LEU A 149 15.42 0.56 -7.49
N LEU A 150 16.74 0.74 -7.32
CA LEU A 150 17.50 1.86 -7.87
C LEU A 150 18.15 1.44 -9.19
N ALA A 151 17.64 1.96 -10.30
CA ALA A 151 18.22 1.75 -11.62
C ALA A 151 19.62 2.39 -11.74
N PRO A 152 20.48 1.92 -12.67
CA PRO A 152 21.74 2.58 -12.97
C PRO A 152 21.56 4.07 -13.26
N GLY A 153 22.39 4.91 -12.64
CA GLY A 153 22.30 6.37 -12.77
C GLY A 153 21.30 7.08 -11.84
N THR A 154 20.47 6.34 -11.07
CA THR A 154 19.61 6.95 -10.04
C THR A 154 20.42 7.57 -8.89
N VAL A 155 21.55 6.96 -8.56
CA VAL A 155 22.50 7.49 -7.56
C VAL A 155 23.63 8.20 -8.28
N HIS A 156 23.87 9.47 -7.93
CA HIS A 156 24.90 10.30 -8.55
C HIS A 156 25.62 11.19 -7.51
N PRO A 157 26.82 11.74 -7.84
CA PRO A 157 27.64 12.50 -6.90
C PRO A 157 26.98 13.71 -6.22
N ASP A 158 25.97 14.29 -6.85
CA ASP A 158 25.29 15.49 -6.36
C ASP A 158 24.12 15.21 -5.39
N VAL A 159 23.77 13.93 -5.14
CA VAL A 159 22.70 13.58 -4.19
C VAL A 159 23.05 14.07 -2.79
N ARG A 160 22.13 14.80 -2.16
CA ARG A 160 22.23 15.32 -0.79
C ARG A 160 21.26 14.67 0.17
N MET A 161 20.15 14.15 -0.34
CA MET A 161 19.18 13.41 0.46
C MET A 161 18.41 12.42 -0.41
N MET A 162 18.53 11.14 -0.12
CA MET A 162 17.78 10.07 -0.79
C MET A 162 16.98 9.27 0.22
N LEU A 163 15.69 9.10 -0.07
CA LEU A 163 14.78 8.30 0.72
C LEU A 163 14.40 7.04 -0.05
N VAL A 164 14.49 5.92 0.64
CA VAL A 164 14.24 4.60 0.08
C VAL A 164 13.23 3.92 0.96
N ASN A 165 12.12 3.49 0.37
CA ASN A 165 11.18 2.64 1.07
C ASN A 165 11.02 1.31 0.36
N ALA A 166 10.94 0.24 1.15
CA ALA A 166 10.44 -1.05 0.70
C ALA A 166 9.47 -1.63 1.73
N LEU A 167 8.38 -2.22 1.26
CA LEU A 167 7.43 -2.96 2.10
C LEU A 167 7.19 -4.33 1.46
N ARG A 168 7.32 -5.38 2.26
CA ARG A 168 6.90 -6.74 1.92
C ARG A 168 5.88 -7.20 2.94
N VAL A 169 4.78 -7.76 2.47
CA VAL A 169 3.79 -8.44 3.32
C VAL A 169 3.36 -9.74 2.65
N LYS A 170 3.33 -10.83 3.43
CA LYS A 170 2.77 -12.13 3.06
C LYS A 170 1.47 -12.31 3.86
N MET A 171 0.35 -12.17 3.16
CA MET A 171 -0.99 -12.34 3.74
C MET A 171 -1.46 -13.78 3.56
N VAL A 172 -1.87 -14.43 4.65
CA VAL A 172 -2.53 -15.74 4.66
C VAL A 172 -4.02 -15.54 4.81
N TRP A 173 -4.86 -16.16 3.98
CA TRP A 173 -6.31 -16.09 4.17
C TRP A 173 -6.71 -16.86 5.44
N ARG A 174 -7.64 -16.32 6.23
CA ARG A 174 -8.32 -17.12 7.28
C ARG A 174 -9.14 -18.25 6.67
N ASP A 175 -9.81 -17.93 5.55
CA ASP A 175 -10.62 -18.87 4.78
C ASP A 175 -10.08 -18.92 3.32
N PRO A 176 -9.15 -19.82 2.99
CA PRO A 176 -8.53 -19.86 1.67
C PRO A 176 -9.52 -20.25 0.56
N PHE A 177 -9.15 -19.96 -0.69
CA PHE A 177 -9.86 -20.48 -1.86
C PHE A 177 -9.44 -21.93 -2.12
N GLU A 178 -10.38 -22.74 -2.60
CA GLU A 178 -10.05 -24.10 -3.04
C GLU A 178 -9.39 -24.05 -4.42
N VAL A 179 -8.13 -24.47 -4.52
CA VAL A 179 -7.35 -24.48 -5.78
C VAL A 179 -8.08 -25.23 -6.91
N GLY A 180 -8.77 -26.33 -6.58
CA GLY A 180 -9.54 -27.11 -7.56
C GLY A 180 -10.77 -26.39 -8.14
N LEU A 181 -11.21 -25.29 -7.51
CA LEU A 181 -12.33 -24.46 -8.00
C LEU A 181 -11.86 -23.27 -8.85
N THR A 182 -10.55 -23.05 -8.97
CA THR A 182 -10.01 -22.04 -9.89
C THR A 182 -10.22 -22.49 -11.33
N GLY A 183 -10.83 -21.61 -12.13
CA GLY A 183 -11.16 -21.91 -13.52
C GLY A 183 -11.02 -20.70 -14.42
N GLN A 184 -10.81 -20.95 -15.72
CA GLN A 184 -10.72 -19.89 -16.73
C GLN A 184 -12.08 -19.19 -16.91
N ARG A 185 -12.18 -17.92 -16.53
CA ARG A 185 -13.39 -17.08 -16.71
C ARG A 185 -13.07 -15.87 -17.58
N ARG A 186 -14.11 -15.32 -18.21
CA ARG A 186 -13.98 -14.08 -18.97
C ARG A 186 -13.77 -12.89 -18.03
N PHE A 187 -12.81 -12.04 -18.39
CA PHE A 187 -12.56 -10.75 -17.78
C PHE A 187 -12.54 -9.68 -18.90
N HIS A 188 -13.23 -8.57 -18.67
CA HIS A 188 -13.43 -7.50 -19.64
C HIS A 188 -12.40 -6.40 -19.38
N THR A 189 -11.30 -6.40 -20.14
CA THR A 189 -10.30 -5.32 -20.10
C THR A 189 -10.71 -4.18 -21.03
N PRO A 190 -10.12 -2.98 -20.90
CA PRO A 190 -10.29 -1.90 -21.90
C PRO A 190 -9.86 -2.29 -23.32
N ARG A 191 -8.97 -3.29 -23.46
CA ARG A 191 -8.48 -3.82 -24.74
C ARG A 191 -9.33 -4.97 -25.28
N GLY A 192 -10.39 -5.38 -24.57
CA GLY A 192 -11.28 -6.47 -24.93
C GLY A 192 -11.36 -7.58 -23.89
N ALA A 193 -12.25 -8.54 -24.11
CA ALA A 193 -12.45 -9.66 -23.19
C ALA A 193 -11.41 -10.77 -23.41
N ARG A 194 -10.80 -11.25 -22.34
CA ARG A 194 -9.89 -12.41 -22.34
C ARG A 194 -10.25 -13.40 -21.23
N LYS A 195 -9.73 -14.61 -21.29
CA LYS A 195 -9.86 -15.59 -20.21
C LYS A 195 -8.71 -15.45 -19.22
N VAL A 196 -9.03 -15.51 -17.94
CA VAL A 196 -8.08 -15.43 -16.83
C VAL A 196 -8.43 -16.47 -15.76
N PRO A 197 -7.46 -17.04 -15.03
CA PRO A 197 -7.75 -17.88 -13.87
C PRO A 197 -8.51 -17.09 -12.83
N THR A 198 -9.66 -17.60 -12.42
CA THR A 198 -10.54 -16.95 -11.44
C THR A 198 -10.82 -17.93 -10.32
N MET A 199 -10.46 -17.52 -9.12
CA MET A 199 -10.66 -18.23 -7.86
C MET A 199 -12.13 -18.08 -7.44
N HIS A 200 -12.70 -19.12 -6.83
CA HIS A 200 -14.10 -19.10 -6.39
C HIS A 200 -14.21 -19.46 -4.92
N ARG A 201 -15.03 -18.72 -4.18
CA ARG A 201 -15.36 -18.99 -2.78
C ARG A 201 -16.80 -18.59 -2.49
N SER A 202 -17.54 -19.47 -1.84
CA SER A 202 -18.89 -19.20 -1.37
C SER A 202 -18.90 -19.28 0.16
N GLY A 203 -19.40 -18.25 0.83
CA GLY A 203 -19.37 -18.22 2.29
C GLY A 203 -19.94 -16.94 2.88
N ARG A 204 -19.94 -16.84 4.21
CA ARG A 204 -20.23 -15.56 4.88
C ARG A 204 -18.96 -14.71 4.88
N MET A 205 -19.05 -13.49 4.36
CA MET A 205 -17.95 -12.53 4.39
C MET A 205 -18.49 -11.10 4.49
N PRO A 206 -17.70 -10.14 5.00
CA PRO A 206 -18.11 -8.75 5.03
C PRO A 206 -18.36 -8.21 3.61
N TYR A 207 -19.50 -7.57 3.42
CA TYR A 207 -19.98 -7.06 2.15
C TYR A 207 -20.69 -5.71 2.34
N ALA A 208 -20.56 -4.82 1.36
CA ALA A 208 -21.30 -3.56 1.31
C ALA A 208 -21.69 -3.18 -0.12
N GLU A 209 -22.77 -2.41 -0.24
CA GLU A 209 -23.16 -1.69 -1.46
C GLU A 209 -23.51 -0.25 -1.08
N ARG A 210 -22.81 0.75 -1.61
CA ARG A 210 -23.08 2.18 -1.40
C ARG A 210 -22.65 2.98 -2.64
N ASP A 211 -23.44 3.99 -3.01
CA ASP A 211 -23.11 4.96 -4.05
C ASP A 211 -22.66 4.34 -5.40
N GLY A 212 -23.28 3.23 -5.82
CA GLY A 212 -22.92 2.52 -7.05
C GLY A 212 -21.68 1.62 -6.94
N TRP A 213 -21.04 1.57 -5.77
CA TRP A 213 -19.93 0.69 -5.47
C TRP A 213 -20.38 -0.52 -4.67
N ARG A 214 -19.68 -1.63 -4.89
CA ARG A 214 -19.79 -2.85 -4.09
C ARG A 214 -18.41 -3.20 -3.54
N MET A 215 -18.39 -3.71 -2.32
CA MET A 215 -17.15 -4.09 -1.65
C MET A 215 -17.31 -5.45 -0.99
N VAL A 216 -16.28 -6.29 -1.09
CA VAL A 216 -16.10 -7.47 -0.24
C VAL A 216 -14.79 -7.31 0.54
N SER A 217 -14.75 -7.78 1.78
CA SER A 217 -13.52 -7.87 2.57
C SER A 217 -13.14 -9.32 2.79
N LEU A 218 -11.89 -9.66 2.48
CA LEU A 218 -11.33 -10.99 2.66
C LEU A 218 -10.37 -10.95 3.84
N ALA A 219 -10.77 -11.57 4.96
CA ALA A 219 -9.96 -11.60 6.17
C ALA A 219 -8.74 -12.52 6.00
N GLY A 220 -7.59 -12.04 6.46
CA GLY A 220 -6.37 -12.80 6.63
C GLY A 220 -5.94 -12.89 8.10
N GLU A 221 -4.87 -13.63 8.33
CA GLU A 221 -4.23 -13.70 9.65
C GLU A 221 -3.66 -12.33 10.07
N TYR A 222 -3.37 -12.16 11.37
CA TYR A 222 -2.70 -10.96 11.91
C TYR A 222 -3.40 -9.62 11.62
N ASP A 223 -4.73 -9.64 11.59
CA ASP A 223 -5.60 -8.50 11.26
C ASP A 223 -5.39 -7.90 9.87
N LEU A 224 -4.79 -8.67 8.96
CA LEU A 224 -4.75 -8.34 7.55
C LEU A 224 -6.12 -8.52 6.90
N ALA A 225 -6.47 -7.64 5.97
CA ALA A 225 -7.67 -7.76 5.16
C ALA A 225 -7.39 -7.28 3.72
N LEU A 226 -7.84 -8.04 2.72
CA LEU A 226 -7.89 -7.57 1.34
C LEU A 226 -9.31 -7.16 1.01
N ASP A 227 -9.52 -5.87 0.82
CA ASP A 227 -10.78 -5.31 0.36
C ASP A 227 -10.75 -5.19 -1.15
N VAL A 228 -11.86 -5.60 -1.79
CA VAL A 228 -12.02 -5.52 -3.24
C VAL A 228 -13.19 -4.61 -3.55
N PHE A 229 -12.93 -3.56 -4.31
CA PHE A 229 -13.89 -2.53 -4.69
C PHE A 229 -14.29 -2.69 -6.15
N LEU A 230 -15.60 -2.77 -6.38
CA LEU A 230 -16.18 -2.94 -7.71
C LEU A 230 -17.27 -1.90 -7.93
N GLY A 231 -16.94 -0.86 -8.68
CA GLY A 231 -17.84 0.22 -9.08
C GLY A 231 -18.10 0.24 -10.59
N GLU A 232 -18.80 1.28 -11.02
CA GLU A 232 -18.94 1.65 -12.42
C GLU A 232 -17.91 2.74 -12.77
N GLY A 233 -17.28 2.63 -13.94
CA GLY A 233 -16.33 3.63 -14.44
C GLY A 233 -14.86 3.39 -14.06
N ASP A 234 -14.04 4.35 -14.47
CA ASP A 234 -12.58 4.26 -14.42
C ASP A 234 -11.97 4.87 -13.16
N THR A 235 -12.73 5.68 -12.42
CA THR A 235 -12.25 6.43 -11.26
C THR A 235 -12.35 5.56 -10.00
N PRO A 236 -11.31 5.52 -9.14
CA PRO A 236 -11.42 4.89 -7.81
C PRO A 236 -12.41 5.63 -6.90
N PRO A 237 -12.97 4.98 -5.87
CA PRO A 237 -13.83 5.67 -4.90
C PRO A 237 -13.03 6.78 -4.18
N ASP A 238 -13.63 7.94 -3.90
CA ASP A 238 -12.99 8.86 -2.93
C ASP A 238 -13.05 8.29 -1.52
N HIS A 239 -12.40 9.00 -0.60
CA HIS A 239 -12.44 8.72 0.83
C HIS A 239 -13.87 8.71 1.39
N ARG A 240 -14.80 9.54 0.88
CA ARG A 240 -16.19 9.58 1.38
C ARG A 240 -16.94 8.32 1.00
N THR A 241 -16.91 7.94 -0.28
CA THR A 241 -17.51 6.68 -0.76
C THR A 241 -16.84 5.48 -0.10
N SER A 242 -15.51 5.46 0.00
CA SER A 242 -14.77 4.40 0.68
C SER A 242 -15.20 4.25 2.14
N ARG A 243 -15.28 5.36 2.89
CA ARG A 243 -15.75 5.37 4.26
C ARG A 243 -17.19 4.87 4.39
N ALA A 244 -18.09 5.32 3.51
CA ALA A 244 -19.47 4.85 3.50
C ALA A 244 -19.58 3.34 3.25
N LEU A 245 -18.71 2.77 2.40
CA LEU A 245 -18.63 1.31 2.19
C LEU A 245 -18.17 0.58 3.46
N TYR A 246 -17.12 1.05 4.13
CA TYR A 246 -16.66 0.46 5.40
C TYR A 246 -17.73 0.55 6.50
N GLU A 247 -18.38 1.71 6.64
CA GLU A 247 -19.46 1.90 7.62
C GLU A 247 -20.68 1.01 7.34
N ALA A 248 -20.91 0.66 6.07
CA ALA A 248 -21.97 -0.22 5.61
C ALA A 248 -21.61 -1.72 5.59
N LEU A 249 -20.35 -2.07 5.86
CA LEU A 249 -19.83 -3.44 5.74
C LEU A 249 -20.50 -4.37 6.77
N ARG A 250 -21.17 -5.43 6.32
CA ARG A 250 -21.83 -6.40 7.21
C ARG A 250 -21.61 -7.83 6.71
N PRO A 251 -21.59 -8.85 7.59
CA PRO A 251 -21.41 -10.24 7.16
C PRO A 251 -22.61 -10.79 6.36
N GLU A 252 -22.41 -11.04 5.07
CA GLU A 252 -23.43 -11.54 4.12
C GLU A 252 -22.99 -12.87 3.48
N ARG A 253 -23.94 -13.69 3.02
CA ARG A 253 -23.58 -14.84 2.16
C ARG A 253 -23.23 -14.33 0.76
N VAL A 254 -22.00 -14.53 0.33
CA VAL A 254 -21.47 -14.07 -0.96
C VAL A 254 -20.92 -15.24 -1.75
N ASP A 255 -21.26 -15.29 -3.04
CA ASP A 255 -20.60 -16.12 -4.05
C ASP A 255 -19.57 -15.24 -4.77
N LEU A 256 -18.31 -15.39 -4.40
CA LEU A 256 -17.18 -14.60 -4.88
C LEU A 256 -16.47 -15.31 -6.04
N ALA A 257 -16.22 -14.56 -7.11
CA ALA A 257 -15.29 -14.92 -8.17
C ALA A 257 -14.27 -13.80 -8.35
N LEU A 258 -13.00 -14.07 -8.02
CA LEU A 258 -11.90 -13.12 -8.01
C LEU A 258 -10.75 -13.63 -8.89
N PRO A 259 -10.29 -12.89 -9.91
CA PRO A 259 -9.10 -13.25 -10.66
C PRO A 259 -7.90 -13.46 -9.74
N ARG A 260 -7.09 -14.47 -10.04
CA ARG A 260 -5.74 -14.51 -9.50
C ARG A 260 -4.93 -13.40 -10.16
N PHE A 261 -4.18 -12.62 -9.40
CA PHE A 261 -3.46 -11.48 -9.97
C PHE A 261 -2.14 -11.16 -9.28
N ALA A 262 -1.21 -10.66 -10.07
CA ALA A 262 -0.03 -9.94 -9.65
C ALA A 262 -0.06 -8.56 -10.28
N VAL A 263 0.39 -7.57 -9.51
CA VAL A 263 0.57 -6.20 -9.97
C VAL A 263 1.86 -5.66 -9.38
N GLU A 264 2.60 -4.96 -10.21
CA GLU A 264 3.88 -4.34 -9.89
C GLU A 264 3.88 -2.92 -10.43
N SER A 265 4.51 -2.00 -9.71
CA SER A 265 4.69 -0.63 -10.17
C SER A 265 5.94 -0.01 -9.58
N ASP A 266 6.65 0.72 -10.44
CA ASP A 266 7.73 1.64 -10.08
C ASP A 266 7.19 3.06 -10.20
N LEU A 267 7.24 3.82 -9.10
CA LEU A 267 6.70 5.17 -9.03
C LEU A 267 7.78 6.16 -8.60
N SER A 268 7.97 7.19 -9.43
CA SER A 268 8.58 8.45 -9.01
C SER A 268 7.48 9.35 -8.47
N LEU A 269 7.59 9.76 -7.20
CA LEU A 269 6.51 10.44 -6.49
C LEU A 269 6.62 11.96 -6.51
N LEU A 270 7.78 12.53 -6.87
CA LEU A 270 7.97 13.99 -6.83
C LEU A 270 6.99 14.73 -7.76
N GLU A 271 6.78 14.22 -8.98
CA GLU A 271 5.84 14.82 -9.94
C GLU A 271 4.38 14.72 -9.46
N PRO A 272 3.83 13.54 -9.10
CA PRO A 272 2.49 13.44 -8.53
C PRO A 272 2.26 14.29 -7.28
N LEU A 273 3.27 14.43 -6.41
CA LEU A 273 3.16 15.23 -5.18
C LEU A 273 3.07 16.73 -5.48
N ALA A 274 3.74 17.19 -6.55
CA ALA A 274 3.73 18.59 -6.96
C ALA A 274 2.46 19.02 -7.71
N ASP A 275 1.62 18.07 -8.14
CA ASP A 275 0.36 18.33 -8.83
C ASP A 275 -0.51 19.35 -8.09
N ASP A 276 -1.24 20.18 -8.83
CA ASP A 276 -2.08 21.25 -8.27
C ASP A 276 -3.14 20.74 -7.29
N SER A 277 -3.60 19.50 -7.46
CA SER A 277 -4.58 18.86 -6.56
C SER A 277 -3.98 18.31 -5.26
N ILE A 278 -2.65 18.14 -5.18
CA ILE A 278 -1.93 17.68 -3.99
C ILE A 278 -1.21 18.83 -3.28
N GLY A 279 -0.46 19.63 -4.03
CA GLY A 279 0.10 20.90 -3.55
C GLY A 279 1.44 20.80 -2.80
N VAL A 280 2.16 19.68 -2.85
CA VAL A 280 3.48 19.53 -2.22
C VAL A 280 4.58 19.92 -3.21
N ARG A 281 4.90 21.22 -3.27
CA ARG A 281 5.70 21.82 -4.35
C ARG A 281 7.13 22.15 -3.96
N THR A 282 7.36 22.44 -2.69
CA THR A 282 8.67 22.91 -2.21
C THR A 282 9.70 21.79 -2.05
N LEU A 283 9.27 20.52 -1.90
CA LEU A 283 10.14 19.38 -1.56
C LEU A 283 11.44 19.27 -2.38
N ALA A 284 11.34 19.45 -3.69
CA ALA A 284 12.42 19.24 -4.65
C ALA A 284 13.03 20.56 -5.17
N THR A 285 12.68 21.71 -4.57
CA THR A 285 13.15 23.03 -5.01
C THR A 285 14.17 23.60 -4.05
N ASP A 286 14.84 24.68 -4.45
CA ASP A 286 15.78 25.39 -3.56
C ASP A 286 15.05 26.21 -2.48
N GLU A 287 13.71 26.25 -2.51
CA GLU A 287 12.86 26.81 -1.46
C GLU A 287 12.56 25.79 -0.34
N ALA A 288 12.97 24.52 -0.51
CA ALA A 288 12.81 23.49 0.50
C ALA A 288 13.47 23.91 1.83
N ASP A 289 12.68 23.90 2.90
CA ASP A 289 13.19 24.17 4.24
C ASP A 289 13.23 22.88 5.05
N PHE A 290 14.40 22.23 5.02
CA PHE A 290 14.75 21.08 5.85
C PHE A 290 15.75 21.44 6.95
N SER A 291 15.67 22.67 7.46
CA SER A 291 16.53 23.15 8.55
C SER A 291 16.38 22.36 9.85
N GLY A 292 15.34 21.53 10.00
CA GLY A 292 15.19 20.58 11.10
C GLY A 292 16.01 19.30 10.95
N ILE A 293 16.59 19.04 9.77
CA ILE A 293 17.42 17.84 9.50
C ILE A 293 18.88 18.11 9.87
N ALA A 294 19.49 19.16 9.33
CA ALA A 294 20.90 19.48 9.52
C ALA A 294 21.17 20.98 9.29
N ASP A 295 22.35 21.46 9.71
CA ASP A 295 22.84 22.80 9.35
C ASP A 295 23.37 22.83 7.90
N ALA A 296 22.46 22.60 6.95
CA ALA A 296 22.76 22.60 5.53
C ALA A 296 21.48 22.91 4.73
N ARG A 297 21.65 23.50 3.54
CA ARG A 297 20.57 23.57 2.56
C ARG A 297 20.38 22.19 1.95
N LEU A 298 19.19 21.64 2.10
CA LEU A 298 18.80 20.33 1.61
C LEU A 298 17.51 20.45 0.81
N LYS A 299 17.31 19.53 -0.10
CA LYS A 299 16.05 19.27 -0.82
C LYS A 299 15.96 17.77 -1.08
N VAL A 300 14.77 17.29 -1.41
CA VAL A 300 14.59 15.89 -1.81
C VAL A 300 15.04 15.75 -3.25
N ASP A 301 16.11 14.98 -3.46
CA ASP A 301 16.62 14.72 -4.82
C ASP A 301 15.78 13.65 -5.52
N THR A 302 15.34 12.62 -4.78
CA THR A 302 14.53 11.54 -5.32
C THR A 302 13.68 10.87 -4.24
N ILE A 303 12.49 10.40 -4.63
CA ILE A 303 11.65 9.48 -3.85
C ILE A 303 11.33 8.31 -4.77
N VAL A 304 11.96 7.17 -4.50
CA VAL A 304 11.76 5.94 -5.28
C VAL A 304 10.87 5.00 -4.48
N HIS A 305 9.76 4.58 -5.12
CA HIS A 305 8.79 3.69 -4.52
C HIS A 305 8.44 2.57 -5.49
N GLN A 306 8.77 1.33 -5.12
CA GLN A 306 8.32 0.13 -5.85
C GLN A 306 7.37 -0.68 -4.99
N SER A 307 6.37 -1.27 -5.63
CA SER A 307 5.40 -2.13 -4.95
C SER A 307 5.07 -3.33 -5.80
N VAL A 308 5.03 -4.49 -5.15
CA VAL A 308 4.62 -5.75 -5.75
C VAL A 308 3.54 -6.36 -4.86
N LEU A 309 2.38 -6.65 -5.44
CA LEU A 309 1.32 -7.41 -4.78
C LEU A 309 1.00 -8.64 -5.60
N ARG A 310 0.95 -9.81 -4.93
CA ARG A 310 0.52 -11.07 -5.51
C ARG A 310 -0.62 -11.63 -4.68
N VAL A 311 -1.69 -12.07 -5.35
CA VAL A 311 -2.92 -12.58 -4.72
C VAL A 311 -3.26 -13.90 -5.38
N ASP A 312 -3.31 -14.98 -4.58
CA ASP A 312 -3.62 -16.35 -5.00
C ASP A 312 -4.58 -17.07 -4.04
N GLU A 313 -4.80 -18.38 -4.27
CA GLU A 313 -5.78 -19.17 -3.55
C GLU A 313 -5.49 -19.37 -2.06
N ARG A 314 -4.23 -19.45 -1.66
CA ARG A 314 -3.83 -19.61 -0.24
C ARG A 314 -3.66 -18.25 0.43
N GLY A 315 -3.45 -17.22 -0.37
CA GLY A 315 -2.61 -16.11 0.06
C GLY A 315 -1.18 -16.64 0.07
N ALA A 316 -0.24 -15.90 0.61
CA ALA A 316 1.09 -16.44 0.77
C ALA A 316 1.06 -17.48 1.94
N GLU A 317 0.83 -18.76 1.61
CA GLU A 317 0.80 -20.06 2.37
C GLU A 317 0.19 -20.14 3.80
N GLY A 318 -0.74 -21.04 4.16
CA GLY A 318 -1.31 -22.22 3.50
C GLY A 318 -2.40 -22.98 4.31
N ALA A 319 -2.88 -24.08 3.69
CA ALA A 319 -3.71 -25.23 4.13
C ALA A 319 -5.13 -25.04 4.73
N ALA A 320 -6.11 -25.69 4.07
CA ALA A 320 -7.52 -25.76 4.44
C ALA A 320 -7.88 -27.00 5.28
N ALA A 321 -8.91 -26.89 6.12
CA ALA A 321 -9.68 -28.02 6.64
C ALA A 321 -11.19 -27.69 6.60
N THR A 322 -11.95 -28.45 5.82
CA THR A 322 -13.40 -28.31 5.65
C THR A 322 -14.13 -28.85 6.88
N ALA A 323 -14.63 -27.97 7.75
CA ALA A 323 -15.55 -28.36 8.82
C ALA A 323 -16.99 -28.31 8.31
N ALA A 324 -17.56 -29.47 7.98
CA ALA A 324 -18.98 -29.63 7.72
C ALA A 324 -19.78 -29.43 9.02
N VAL A 325 -20.19 -28.19 9.30
CA VAL A 325 -21.14 -27.90 10.38
C VAL A 325 -22.55 -28.00 9.81
N MET A 326 -23.26 -29.08 10.16
CA MET A 326 -24.71 -29.13 10.04
C MET A 326 -25.32 -28.02 10.90
N LEU A 327 -25.97 -27.04 10.27
CA LEU A 327 -26.87 -26.13 10.95
C LEU A 327 -28.26 -26.21 10.32
N THR A 328 -29.22 -26.27 11.23
CA THR A 328 -30.66 -26.31 11.07
C THR A 328 -31.18 -25.29 10.05
N ALA A 329 -32.15 -25.72 9.25
CA ALA A 329 -32.71 -24.97 8.14
C ALA A 329 -33.32 -23.62 8.57
N ALA A 330 -32.55 -22.56 8.42
CA ALA A 330 -33.08 -21.22 8.18
C ALA A 330 -33.35 -21.09 6.67
N LEU A 331 -34.42 -20.36 6.30
CA LEU A 331 -34.75 -20.04 4.90
C LEU A 331 -33.48 -19.56 4.17
N PRO A 332 -33.11 -20.15 3.02
CA PRO A 332 -31.87 -19.81 2.35
C PRO A 332 -31.94 -18.36 1.87
N THR A 333 -31.25 -17.46 2.54
CA THR A 333 -30.98 -16.13 1.99
C THR A 333 -30.19 -16.32 0.70
N LYS A 334 -30.71 -15.78 -0.40
CA LYS A 334 -30.05 -15.85 -1.71
C LYS A 334 -28.68 -15.21 -1.60
N ALA A 335 -27.63 -15.96 -1.93
CA ALA A 335 -26.27 -15.44 -1.89
C ALA A 335 -26.13 -14.23 -2.82
N LYS A 336 -25.44 -13.20 -2.33
CA LYS A 336 -25.04 -12.04 -3.13
C LYS A 336 -23.94 -12.49 -4.09
N ARG A 337 -24.09 -12.17 -5.38
CA ARG A 337 -23.10 -12.55 -6.39
C ARG A 337 -22.08 -11.42 -6.57
N PHE A 338 -20.81 -11.68 -6.26
CA PHE A 338 -19.71 -10.74 -6.45
C PHE A 338 -18.71 -11.32 -7.45
N VAL A 339 -18.88 -10.97 -8.73
CA VAL A 339 -17.98 -11.40 -9.81
C VAL A 339 -17.11 -10.23 -10.20
N VAL A 340 -15.80 -10.42 -10.09
CA VAL A 340 -14.77 -9.46 -10.48
C VAL A 340 -14.33 -9.79 -11.90
N ASP A 341 -15.13 -9.40 -12.88
CA ASP A 341 -14.93 -9.69 -14.31
C ASP A 341 -14.60 -8.46 -15.16
N ARG A 342 -14.13 -7.38 -14.52
CA ARG A 342 -13.79 -6.08 -15.11
C ARG A 342 -12.84 -5.33 -14.16
N PRO A 343 -12.25 -4.18 -14.55
CA PRO A 343 -11.32 -3.44 -13.71
C PRO A 343 -11.88 -3.18 -12.31
N PHE A 344 -11.03 -3.37 -11.31
CA PHE A 344 -11.41 -3.30 -9.90
C PHE A 344 -10.30 -2.64 -9.09
N GLY A 345 -10.71 -1.97 -8.00
CA GLY A 345 -9.78 -1.45 -7.00
C GLY A 345 -9.59 -2.47 -5.88
N PHE A 346 -8.48 -2.37 -5.16
CA PHE A 346 -8.26 -3.16 -3.96
C PHE A 346 -7.53 -2.34 -2.89
N ALA A 347 -7.68 -2.72 -1.63
CA ALA A 347 -6.87 -2.23 -0.52
C ALA A 347 -6.47 -3.40 0.38
N LEU A 348 -5.16 -3.61 0.57
CA LEU A 348 -4.63 -4.47 1.60
C LEU A 348 -4.41 -3.64 2.86
N ARG A 349 -5.08 -3.99 3.95
CA ARG A 349 -5.05 -3.25 5.22
C ARG A 349 -4.57 -4.11 6.37
N ARG A 350 -4.07 -3.43 7.41
CA ARG A 350 -3.89 -3.98 8.75
C ARG A 350 -4.33 -2.93 9.76
N GLY A 351 -5.33 -3.26 10.58
CA GLY A 351 -5.97 -2.28 11.44
C GLY A 351 -6.54 -1.09 10.64
N GLU A 352 -6.15 0.11 11.03
CA GLU A 352 -6.64 1.37 10.43
C GLU A 352 -5.71 1.93 9.33
N ALA A 353 -4.67 1.20 8.92
CA ALA A 353 -3.78 1.59 7.83
C ALA A 353 -4.01 0.77 6.55
N VAL A 354 -3.83 1.43 5.41
CA VAL A 354 -3.76 0.84 4.08
C VAL A 354 -2.29 0.57 3.74
N LEU A 355 -1.93 -0.70 3.79
CA LEU A 355 -0.58 -1.16 3.46
C LEU A 355 -0.32 -1.09 1.96
N PHE A 356 -1.26 -1.55 1.14
CA PHE A 356 -1.20 -1.44 -0.31
C PHE A 356 -2.56 -1.08 -0.88
N THR A 357 -2.57 -0.32 -1.96
CA THR A 357 -3.79 -0.03 -2.73
C THR A 357 -3.44 0.04 -4.20
N GLY A 358 -4.46 -0.13 -5.04
CA GLY A 358 -4.29 0.09 -6.46
C GLY A 358 -5.47 -0.40 -7.27
N ARG A 359 -5.25 -0.48 -8.58
CA ARG A 359 -6.26 -0.89 -9.56
C ARG A 359 -5.71 -1.98 -10.46
N VAL A 360 -6.52 -3.01 -10.68
CA VAL A 360 -6.23 -4.08 -11.64
C VAL A 360 -7.10 -3.86 -12.87
N VAL A 361 -6.47 -3.53 -13.99
CA VAL A 361 -7.14 -3.28 -15.28
C VAL A 361 -7.04 -4.49 -16.22
N ASP A 362 -5.92 -5.20 -16.18
CA ASP A 362 -5.70 -6.50 -16.81
C ASP A 362 -4.94 -7.39 -15.81
N PRO A 363 -5.57 -8.44 -15.24
CA PRO A 363 -4.92 -9.27 -14.23
C PRO A 363 -3.85 -10.17 -14.86
N VAL A 364 -2.62 -10.04 -14.38
CA VAL A 364 -1.50 -10.92 -14.72
C VAL A 364 -1.51 -12.10 -13.75
N ASP A 365 -1.50 -13.33 -14.27
CA ASP A 365 -1.49 -14.53 -13.44
C ASP A 365 -0.08 -14.79 -12.87
N PRO A 366 0.15 -14.77 -11.54
CA PRO A 366 1.42 -15.17 -10.92
C PRO A 366 1.71 -16.67 -10.98
N GLY A 367 0.75 -17.49 -11.44
CA GLY A 367 0.79 -18.94 -11.33
C GLY A 367 0.05 -19.43 -10.07
N PRO A 368 -0.20 -20.75 -9.96
CA PRO A 368 -0.85 -21.33 -8.79
C PRO A 368 0.00 -21.17 -7.54
N ALA A 369 -0.65 -21.07 -6.39
CA ALA A 369 0.02 -21.13 -5.10
C ALA A 369 0.90 -22.40 -5.04
N SER A 370 2.21 -22.21 -4.84
CA SER A 370 3.17 -23.28 -4.56
C SER A 370 2.87 -23.89 -3.19
#